data_AF-A0A382SEF2-F1
#
_entry.id   AF-A0A382SEF2-F1
#
_cell.length_a   1.000
_cell.length_b   1.000
_cell.length_c   1.000
_cell.angle_alpha   90.00
_cell.angle_beta   90.00
_cell.angle_gamma   90.00
#
_symmetry.space_group_name_H-M   'P 1'
#
loop_
_entity.id
_entity.type
_entity.pdbx_description
1 polymer ?
#
loop_
_entity_poly.entity_id
_entity_poly.type
_entity_poly.pdbx_seq_one_letter_code
_entity_poly.pdbx_strand_id
1 'polypeptide(L)'
;MKKILFSLIAFGLVMPAVAEDKVPRTPSPKGAHVRIITPKDGKTVKGPVRVVFGLRGMGVCPAGLVLPDGKPKENTGHHHLLVDTEKLPSMSLPMV
;
A
#
# COMPACT_ATOMS: atom_id res chain seq x y z
N MET A 1 -29.58 43.83 43.89
CA MET A 1 -30.62 42.83 43.57
C MET A 1 -29.92 41.59 43.01
N LYS A 2 -30.03 40.46 43.71
CA LYS A 2 -29.60 39.13 43.23
C LYS A 2 -30.48 38.74 42.04
N LYS A 3 -29.90 38.11 40.99
CA LYS A 3 -30.48 37.00 40.20
C LYS A 3 -29.50 36.60 39.08
N ILE A 4 -28.82 35.46 39.21
CA ILE A 4 -29.15 34.13 38.67
C ILE A 4 -28.21 33.83 37.49
N LEU A 5 -27.26 32.97 37.82
CA LEU A 5 -26.33 32.25 36.98
C LEU A 5 -27.09 31.34 36.01
N PHE A 6 -26.85 31.44 34.70
CA PHE A 6 -27.19 30.38 33.75
C PHE A 6 -25.89 29.73 33.29
N SER A 7 -25.52 28.63 33.95
CA SER A 7 -24.47 27.73 33.48
C SER A 7 -25.05 26.91 32.33
N LEU A 8 -24.67 27.26 31.09
CA LEU A 8 -25.00 26.46 29.92
C LEU A 8 -23.94 25.37 29.79
N ILE A 9 -24.22 24.18 30.34
CA ILE A 9 -23.39 23.00 30.13
C ILE A 9 -23.68 22.49 28.71
N ALA A 10 -22.84 22.88 27.75
CA ALA A 10 -22.81 22.28 26.43
C ALA A 10 -22.10 20.93 26.52
N PHE A 11 -22.88 19.85 26.58
CA PHE A 11 -22.37 18.48 26.50
C PHE A 11 -22.04 18.18 25.03
N GLY A 12 -20.83 18.56 24.62
CA GLY A 12 -20.31 18.28 23.28
C GLY A 12 -20.09 16.77 23.09
N LEU A 13 -20.82 16.19 22.14
CA LEU A 13 -20.61 14.83 21.67
C LEU A 13 -19.22 14.75 21.03
N VAL A 14 -18.23 14.25 21.78
CA VAL A 14 -16.90 13.96 21.25
C VAL A 14 -17.02 12.72 20.38
N MET A 15 -17.18 12.92 19.07
CA MET A 15 -16.95 11.84 18.12
C MET A 15 -15.44 11.58 18.04
N PRO A 16 -14.97 10.34 18.28
CA PRO A 16 -13.59 10.01 17.96
C PRO A 16 -13.41 10.12 16.45
N ALA A 17 -12.62 11.09 16.01
CA ALA A 17 -12.15 11.17 14.64
C ALA A 17 -11.31 9.91 14.37
N VAL A 18 -11.89 8.97 13.62
CA VAL A 18 -11.11 7.85 13.07
C VAL A 18 -10.22 8.45 12.00
N ALA A 19 -8.95 8.67 12.33
CA ALA A 19 -7.95 9.05 11.35
C ALA A 19 -7.82 7.87 10.36
N GLU A 20 -8.32 8.05 9.15
CA GLU A 20 -8.00 7.14 8.05
C GLU A 20 -6.55 7.40 7.65
N ASP A 21 -5.66 6.43 7.91
CA ASP A 21 -4.28 6.41 7.41
C ASP A 21 -4.24 6.23 5.89
N LYS A 22 -4.71 7.23 5.14
CA LYS A 22 -4.71 7.25 3.68
C LYS A 22 -3.45 7.95 3.18
N VAL A 23 -2.34 7.21 3.13
CA VAL A 23 -1.20 7.61 2.30
C VAL A 23 -1.68 7.68 0.84
N PRO A 24 -1.52 8.82 0.13
CA PRO A 24 -1.94 8.93 -1.26
C PRO A 24 -1.30 7.83 -2.13
N ARG A 25 -2.13 7.08 -2.87
CA ARG A 25 -1.69 5.98 -3.72
C ARG A 25 -1.75 6.39 -5.18
N THR A 26 -0.74 6.00 -5.94
CA THR A 26 -0.78 6.10 -7.41
C THR A 26 -1.50 4.87 -7.97
N PRO A 27 -2.58 5.04 -8.74
CA PRO A 27 -3.28 3.90 -9.33
C PRO A 27 -2.40 3.20 -10.36
N SER A 28 -2.54 1.88 -10.46
CA SER A 28 -1.92 1.10 -11.53
C SER A 28 -2.62 1.34 -12.87
N PRO A 29 -1.93 1.15 -14.01
CA PRO A 29 -2.53 1.28 -15.33
C PRO A 29 -3.71 0.31 -15.53
N LYS A 30 -4.66 0.68 -16.41
CA LYS A 30 -5.81 -0.19 -16.71
C LYS A 30 -5.35 -1.55 -17.26
N GLY A 31 -5.81 -2.63 -16.63
CA GLY A 31 -5.46 -4.00 -17.03
C GLY A 31 -4.05 -4.44 -16.62
N ALA A 32 -3.40 -3.68 -15.74
CA ALA A 32 -2.17 -4.08 -15.10
C ALA A 32 -2.34 -5.37 -14.28
N HIS A 33 -1.40 -6.29 -14.40
CA HIS A 33 -1.37 -7.48 -13.56
C HIS A 33 0.06 -7.93 -13.29
N VAL A 34 0.25 -8.55 -12.13
CA VAL A 34 1.47 -9.24 -11.73
C VAL A 34 1.15 -10.70 -11.43
N ARG A 35 2.07 -11.61 -11.75
CA ARG A 35 1.96 -13.03 -11.42
C ARG A 35 3.32 -13.64 -11.14
N ILE A 36 3.35 -14.75 -10.41
CA ILE A 36 4.53 -15.61 -10.33
C ILE A 36 4.45 -16.60 -11.50
N ILE A 37 5.45 -16.57 -12.39
CA ILE A 37 5.58 -17.50 -13.52
C ILE A 37 6.17 -18.83 -13.04
N THR A 38 7.19 -18.75 -12.17
CA THR A 38 7.78 -19.91 -11.50
C THR A 38 8.21 -19.53 -10.08
N PRO A 39 8.15 -20.44 -9.09
CA PRO A 39 7.55 -21.77 -9.17
C PRO A 39 6.05 -21.71 -9.46
N LYS A 40 5.52 -22.78 -10.09
CA LYS A 40 4.07 -22.96 -10.19
C LYS A 40 3.51 -23.24 -8.81
N ASP A 41 2.27 -22.84 -8.57
CA ASP A 41 1.56 -23.14 -7.32
C ASP A 41 1.61 -24.65 -6.98
N GLY A 42 1.81 -24.97 -5.71
CA GLY A 42 1.98 -26.33 -5.21
C GLY A 42 3.31 -27.02 -5.54
N LYS A 43 4.22 -26.40 -6.31
CA LYS A 43 5.50 -27.04 -6.67
C LYS A 43 6.47 -27.06 -5.48
N THR A 44 6.93 -28.26 -5.12
CA THR A 44 8.09 -28.42 -4.24
C THR A 44 9.38 -28.03 -4.96
N VAL A 45 10.22 -27.22 -4.32
CA VAL A 45 11.50 -26.75 -4.87
C VAL A 45 12.63 -27.04 -3.88
N LYS A 46 13.83 -27.32 -4.41
CA LYS A 46 15.07 -27.41 -3.64
C LYS A 46 15.97 -26.24 -4.02
N GLY A 47 16.65 -25.67 -3.04
CA GLY A 47 17.46 -24.46 -3.21
C GLY A 47 18.63 -24.65 -4.20
N PRO A 48 19.07 -23.56 -4.87
CA PRO A 48 18.50 -22.20 -4.81
C PRO A 48 17.15 -22.07 -5.52
N VAL A 49 16.22 -21.32 -4.91
CA VAL A 49 14.86 -21.13 -5.47
C VAL A 49 14.86 -19.93 -6.41
N ARG A 50 14.61 -20.19 -7.70
CA ARG A 50 14.42 -19.15 -8.70
C ARG A 50 12.95 -18.78 -8.81
N VAL A 51 12.62 -17.55 -8.43
CA VAL A 51 11.31 -16.94 -8.60
C VAL A 51 11.33 -16.01 -9.80
N VAL A 52 10.34 -16.13 -10.68
CA VAL A 52 10.22 -15.26 -11.86
C VAL A 52 8.86 -14.57 -11.82
N PHE A 53 8.89 -13.25 -11.83
CA PHE A 53 7.70 -12.42 -11.92
C PHE A 53 7.33 -12.19 -13.38
N GLY A 54 6.04 -12.22 -13.66
CA GLY A 54 5.44 -11.77 -14.91
C GLY A 54 4.61 -10.53 -14.67
N LEU A 55 4.72 -9.56 -15.56
CA LEU A 55 3.95 -8.31 -15.52
C LEU A 55 3.27 -8.11 -16.88
N ARG A 56 2.07 -7.52 -16.86
CA ARG A 56 1.40 -6.98 -18.06
C ARG A 56 0.84 -5.62 -17.73
N GLY A 57 0.87 -4.71 -18.70
CA GLY A 57 0.31 -3.36 -18.55
C GLY A 57 1.12 -2.46 -17.61
N MET A 58 2.31 -2.89 -17.18
CA MET A 58 3.25 -2.11 -16.37
C MET A 58 4.67 -2.28 -16.94
N GLY A 59 5.51 -1.27 -16.71
CA GLY A 59 6.94 -1.33 -16.99
C GLY A 59 7.74 -1.85 -15.80
N VAL A 60 9.02 -2.12 -16.04
CA VAL A 60 10.02 -2.43 -15.02
C VAL A 60 11.11 -1.36 -15.07
N CYS A 61 11.49 -0.82 -13.92
CA CYS A 61 12.60 0.11 -13.80
C CYS A 61 13.40 -0.16 -12.52
N PRO A 62 14.65 0.32 -12.43
CA PRO A 62 15.39 0.32 -11.17
C PRO A 62 14.62 1.03 -10.06
N ALA A 63 14.75 0.52 -8.83
CA ALA A 63 14.19 1.16 -7.66
C ALA A 63 14.82 2.55 -7.45
N GLY A 64 14.00 3.54 -7.11
CA GLY A 64 14.46 4.91 -6.90
C GLY A 64 14.84 5.68 -8.17
N LEU A 65 14.58 5.13 -9.37
CA LEU A 65 14.80 5.88 -10.61
C LEU A 65 13.90 7.14 -10.65
N VAL A 66 14.55 8.30 -10.69
CA VAL A 66 13.92 9.60 -10.94
C VAL A 66 14.36 10.08 -12.32
N LEU A 67 13.40 10.48 -13.15
CA LEU A 67 13.65 11.00 -14.48
C LEU A 67 14.16 12.46 -14.42
N PRO A 68 14.74 13.00 -15.51
CA PRO A 68 15.24 14.38 -15.53
C PRO A 68 14.20 15.46 -15.21
N ASP A 69 12.91 15.16 -15.37
CA ASP A 69 11.79 16.02 -15.01
C ASP A 69 11.41 15.94 -13.51
N GLY A 70 12.19 15.22 -12.71
CA GLY A 70 11.99 15.05 -11.27
C GLY A 70 10.92 14.03 -10.89
N LYS A 71 10.36 13.28 -11.85
CA LYS A 71 9.27 12.33 -11.57
C LYS A 71 9.76 10.87 -11.52
N PRO A 72 9.12 10.00 -10.73
CA PRO A 72 9.30 8.56 -10.86
C PRO A 72 8.92 8.07 -12.25
N LYS A 73 9.50 6.95 -12.68
CA LYS A 73 9.11 6.33 -13.94
C LYS A 73 7.62 5.94 -13.93
N GLU A 74 6.84 6.53 -14.82
CA GLU A 74 5.42 6.20 -14.96
C GLU A 74 5.16 4.72 -15.25
N ASN A 75 4.00 4.24 -14.80
CA ASN A 75 3.49 2.87 -15.01
C ASN A 75 4.42 1.78 -14.45
N THR A 76 5.20 2.11 -13.42
CA THR A 76 6.02 1.16 -12.66
C THR A 76 5.58 1.15 -11.20
N GLY A 77 5.98 0.14 -10.44
CA GLY A 77 5.60 0.00 -9.04
C GLY A 77 6.59 -0.85 -8.25
N HIS A 78 6.33 -0.95 -6.95
CA HIS A 78 7.15 -1.74 -6.03
C HIS A 78 6.42 -3.06 -5.71
N HIS A 79 7.04 -4.19 -6.06
CA HIS A 79 6.43 -5.52 -5.91
C HIS A 79 7.19 -6.32 -4.86
N HIS A 80 6.49 -6.77 -3.82
CA HIS A 80 7.05 -7.59 -2.76
C HIS A 80 6.77 -9.08 -2.99
N LEU A 81 7.74 -9.93 -2.64
CA LEU A 81 7.53 -11.36 -2.46
C LEU A 81 7.42 -11.63 -0.96
N LEU A 82 6.28 -12.17 -0.53
CA LEU A 82 6.10 -12.61 0.85
C LEU A 82 6.35 -14.11 0.92
N VAL A 83 7.16 -14.55 1.88
CA VAL A 83 7.49 -15.95 2.13
C VAL A 83 7.16 -16.26 3.58
N ASP A 84 6.46 -17.37 3.82
CA ASP A 84 6.12 -17.90 5.15
C ASP A 84 5.56 -16.85 6.13
N THR A 85 4.72 -15.95 5.62
CA THR A 85 4.13 -14.87 6.42
C THR A 85 2.80 -15.31 7.02
N GLU A 86 2.71 -15.37 8.34
CA GLU A 86 1.49 -15.79 9.06
C GLU A 86 0.33 -14.80 8.94
N LYS A 87 0.65 -13.50 8.88
CA LYS A 87 -0.35 -12.42 8.79
C LYS A 87 0.00 -11.46 7.66
N LEU A 88 -0.98 -11.12 6.85
CA LEU A 88 -0.77 -10.15 5.79
C LEU A 88 -0.45 -8.77 6.39
N PRO A 89 0.55 -8.06 5.84
CA PRO A 89 0.86 -6.69 6.21
C PRO A 89 -0.29 -5.76 5.82
N SER A 90 -0.29 -4.54 6.35
CA SER A 90 -1.26 -3.53 5.94
C SER A 90 -1.13 -3.26 4.44
N MET A 91 -2.21 -3.52 3.69
CA MET A 91 -2.23 -3.28 2.25
C MET A 91 -2.39 -1.81 1.90
N SER A 92 -2.69 -0.93 2.87
CA SER A 92 -2.85 0.51 2.68
C SER A 92 -1.58 1.31 2.98
N LEU A 93 -0.60 0.71 3.65
CA LEU A 93 0.65 1.36 4.01
C LEU A 93 1.80 0.87 3.13
N PRO A 94 2.84 1.70 2.91
CA PRO A 94 4.07 1.24 2.28
C PRO A 94 4.69 0.08 3.06
N MET A 95 5.14 -0.93 2.32
CA MET A 95 6.03 -1.96 2.85
C MET A 95 7.46 -1.56 2.48
N VAL A 96 8.36 -1.56 3.45
CA VAL A 96 9.80 -1.30 3.28
C VAL A 96 10.60 -2.51 3.73
#